data_AF-X1C6U9-F1
#
_entry.id   AF-X1C6U9-F1
#
_cell.length_a   1.000
_cell.length_b   1.000
_cell.length_c   1.000
_cell.angle_alpha   90.00
_cell.angle_beta   90.00
_cell.angle_gamma   90.00
#
_symmetry.space_group_name_H-M   'P 1'
#
loop_
_entity.id
_entity.type
_entity.pdbx_description
1 polymer ?
#
loop_
_entity_poly.entity_id
_entity_poly.type
_entity_poly.pdbx_seq_one_letter_code
_entity_poly.pdbx_strand_id
1 'polypeptide(L)'
;MKSKLFLGLILTLCIMTLFVTSSAAEAKMGGVLKVVLDADPPTLDPHASSTTLVFVVGYHMFEGFHSTNLNGPVPIFSSTGLSGYFSHISLG
;
A
#
# COMPACT_ATOMS: atom_id res chain seq x y z
N MET A 1 41.98 29.20 8.19
CA MET A 1 41.82 28.12 7.17
C MET A 1 40.95 26.96 7.67
N LYS A 2 40.96 26.62 8.96
CA LYS A 2 40.20 25.51 9.58
C LYS A 2 38.67 25.63 9.46
N SER A 3 38.11 26.85 9.52
CA SER A 3 36.65 27.08 9.44
C SER A 3 36.07 26.83 8.04
N LYS A 4 36.82 27.10 6.98
CA LYS A 4 36.41 26.82 5.59
C LYS A 4 36.37 25.32 5.30
N LEU A 5 37.28 24.56 5.91
CA LEU A 5 37.31 23.09 5.83
C LEU A 5 36.13 22.47 6.59
N PHE A 6 35.80 22.99 7.78
CA PHE A 6 34.63 22.56 8.55
C PHE A 6 33.32 22.81 7.80
N LEU A 7 33.17 23.98 7.19
CA LEU A 7 31.96 24.33 6.43
C LEU A 7 31.77 23.41 5.21
N GLY A 8 32.87 23.09 4.51
CA GLY A 8 32.84 22.12 3.41
C GLY A 8 32.40 20.74 3.87
N LEU A 9 32.97 20.23 4.96
CA LEU A 9 32.62 18.92 5.53
C LEU A 9 31.13 18.83 5.89
N ILE A 10 30.59 19.87 6.53
CA ILE A 10 29.18 19.92 6.93
C ILE A 10 28.27 19.94 5.71
N LEU A 11 28.62 20.71 4.67
CA LEU A 11 27.86 20.76 3.43
C LEU A 11 27.87 19.39 2.73
N THR A 12 29.01 18.72 2.65
CA THR A 12 29.12 17.38 2.07
C THR A 12 28.29 16.34 2.84
N LEU A 13 28.32 16.38 4.17
CA LEU A 13 27.52 15.48 5.01
C LEU A 13 26.02 15.72 4.82
N CYS A 14 25.60 16.99 4.74
CA CYS A 14 24.20 17.37 4.54
C CYS A 14 23.69 16.90 3.16
N ILE A 15 24.53 16.99 2.12
CA ILE A 15 24.21 16.48 0.79
C ILE A 15 24.10 14.94 0.80
N MET A 16 25.00 14.23 1.51
CA MET A 16 24.94 12.76 1.62
C MET A 16 23.65 12.26 2.29
N THR A 17 23.13 12.98 3.29
CA THR A 17 21.85 12.60 3.93
C THR A 17 20.63 12.75 3.02
N LEU A 18 20.70 13.59 1.98
CA LEU A 18 19.63 13.71 0.99
C LEU A 18 19.57 12.53 0.00
N PHE A 19 20.68 11.77 -0.12
CA PHE A 19 20.79 10.60 -0.98
C PHE A 19 20.67 9.28 -0.22
N VAL A 20 20.26 9.31 1.06
CA VAL A 20 19.78 8.10 1.74
C VAL A 20 18.48 7.68 1.04
N THR A 21 18.64 6.85 0.03
CA THR A 21 17.53 6.14 -0.59
C THR A 21 17.05 5.12 0.43
N SER A 22 15.76 5.15 0.73
CA SER A 22 15.12 4.07 1.46
C SER A 22 15.37 2.79 0.65
N SER A 23 16.24 1.90 1.13
CA SER A 23 16.36 0.56 0.57
C SER A 23 15.00 -0.11 0.80
N ALA A 24 14.22 -0.24 -0.28
CA ALA A 24 12.98 -0.97 -0.23
C ALA A 24 13.32 -2.41 0.13
N ALA A 25 12.81 -2.88 1.26
CA ALA A 25 12.95 -4.26 1.66
C ALA A 25 12.43 -5.16 0.52
N GLU A 26 13.16 -6.23 0.21
CA GLU A 26 12.76 -7.17 -0.83
C GLU A 26 11.32 -7.66 -0.59
N ALA A 27 10.52 -7.72 -1.65
CA ALA A 27 9.13 -8.14 -1.58
C ALA A 27 9.08 -9.60 -1.11
N LYS A 28 8.72 -9.81 0.17
CA LYS A 28 8.58 -11.14 0.72
C LYS A 28 7.24 -11.72 0.28
N MET A 29 7.30 -12.74 -0.56
CA MET A 29 6.11 -13.48 -1.00
C MET A 29 5.63 -14.43 0.10
N GLY A 30 4.32 -14.41 0.35
CA GLY A 30 3.66 -15.24 1.35
C GLY A 30 3.83 -14.75 2.80
N GLY A 31 3.07 -15.35 3.71
CA GLY A 31 3.04 -14.99 5.13
C GLY A 31 1.61 -14.91 5.67
N VAL A 32 1.49 -14.63 6.97
CA VAL A 32 0.20 -14.41 7.64
C VAL A 32 0.17 -12.98 8.16
N LEU A 33 -0.78 -12.19 7.66
CA LEU A 33 -1.06 -10.86 8.19
C LEU A 33 -2.13 -10.97 9.28
N LYS A 34 -1.76 -10.65 10.53
CA LYS A 34 -2.70 -10.57 11.65
C LYS A 34 -3.13 -9.12 11.83
N VAL A 35 -4.40 -8.84 11.54
CA VAL A 35 -5.01 -7.50 11.67
C VAL A 35 -5.87 -7.46 12.93
N VAL A 36 -5.73 -6.41 13.73
CA VAL A 36 -6.60 -6.14 14.89
C VAL A 36 -7.66 -5.14 14.44
N LEU A 37 -8.93 -5.44 14.74
CA LEU A 37 -10.06 -4.54 14.51
C LEU A 37 -10.57 -4.00 15.84
N ASP A 38 -11.16 -2.80 15.82
CA ASP A 38 -11.65 -2.13 17.02
C ASP A 38 -12.83 -2.86 17.69
N ALA A 39 -13.59 -3.65 16.92
CA ALA A 39 -14.66 -4.51 17.41
C ALA A 39 -14.96 -5.63 16.40
N ASP A 40 -15.78 -6.59 16.81
CA ASP A 40 -16.31 -7.62 15.92
C ASP A 40 -17.38 -7.03 14.98
N PRO A 41 -17.38 -7.44 13.70
CA PRO A 41 -18.44 -7.02 12.78
C PRO A 41 -19.79 -7.64 13.20
N PRO A 42 -20.91 -6.91 13.10
CA PRO A 42 -22.23 -7.41 13.50
C PRO A 42 -22.75 -8.54 12.60
N THR A 43 -22.23 -8.65 11.37
CA THR A 43 -22.51 -9.68 10.38
C THR A 43 -21.43 -9.64 9.31
N LEU A 44 -21.36 -10.66 8.45
CA LEU A 44 -20.54 -10.66 7.23
C LEU A 44 -21.37 -10.42 5.96
N ASP A 45 -22.70 -10.27 6.09
CA ASP A 45 -23.57 -9.93 4.98
C ASP A 45 -23.55 -8.41 4.73
N PRO A 46 -22.97 -7.94 3.60
CA PRO A 46 -22.90 -6.52 3.26
C PRO A 46 -24.28 -5.90 2.98
N HIS A 47 -25.33 -6.70 2.78
CA HIS A 47 -26.68 -6.21 2.55
C HIS A 47 -27.48 -6.07 3.85
N ALA A 48 -27.02 -6.70 4.94
CA ALA A 48 -27.66 -6.65 6.24
C ALA A 48 -27.12 -5.52 7.14
N SER A 49 -25.92 -5.01 6.88
CA SER A 49 -25.31 -3.93 7.66
C SER A 49 -24.38 -3.06 6.83
N SER A 50 -24.41 -1.76 7.12
CA SER A 50 -23.54 -0.74 6.52
C SER A 50 -22.36 -0.34 7.43
N THR A 51 -22.10 -1.06 8.52
CA THR A 51 -20.95 -0.79 9.40
C THR A 51 -19.63 -0.99 8.67
N THR A 52 -18.68 -0.08 8.85
CA THR A 52 -17.35 -0.12 8.22
C THR A 52 -16.63 -1.45 8.41
N LEU A 53 -16.74 -2.07 9.60
CA LEU A 53 -16.13 -3.36 9.93
C LEU A 53 -16.60 -4.50 9.01
N VAL A 54 -17.86 -4.50 8.58
CA VAL A 54 -18.41 -5.49 7.64
C VAL A 54 -17.71 -5.38 6.29
N PHE A 55 -17.46 -4.16 5.82
CA PHE A 55 -16.74 -3.92 4.57
C PHE A 55 -15.24 -4.18 4.70
N VAL A 56 -14.60 -3.82 5.81
CA VAL A 56 -13.16 -4.06 6.04
C VAL A 56 -12.84 -5.56 5.94
N VAL A 57 -13.66 -6.41 6.55
CA VAL A 57 -13.52 -7.87 6.40
C VAL A 57 -14.01 -8.31 5.02
N GLY A 58 -15.15 -7.78 4.57
CA GLY A 58 -15.79 -8.11 3.29
C GLY A 58 -14.90 -7.89 2.06
N TYR A 59 -14.05 -6.86 2.03
CA TYR A 59 -13.09 -6.61 0.94
C TYR A 59 -12.09 -7.75 0.73
N HIS A 60 -11.90 -8.60 1.73
CA HIS A 60 -11.00 -9.76 1.67
C HIS A 60 -11.76 -11.09 1.43
N MET A 61 -13.09 -11.04 1.36
CA MET A 61 -13.97 -12.21 1.16
C MET A 61 -14.73 -12.15 -0.17
N PHE A 62 -15.15 -10.94 -0.58
CA PHE A 62 -16.00 -10.71 -1.73
C PHE A 62 -15.35 -9.71 -2.68
N GLU A 63 -15.56 -9.94 -3.97
CA GLU A 63 -15.00 -9.12 -5.04
C GLU A 63 -16.11 -8.36 -5.76
N GLY A 64 -15.95 -7.04 -5.88
CA GLY A 64 -16.88 -6.16 -6.60
C GLY A 64 -16.54 -6.03 -8.08
N PHE A 65 -17.41 -5.36 -8.84
CA PHE A 65 -17.13 -5.05 -10.26
C PHE A 65 -15.91 -4.12 -10.44
N HIS A 66 -15.69 -3.25 -9.46
CA HIS A 66 -14.54 -2.36 -9.34
C HIS A 66 -13.93 -2.48 -7.94
N SER A 67 -12.64 -2.18 -7.85
CA SER A 67 -11.92 -1.94 -6.60
C SER A 67 -11.35 -0.53 -6.60
N THR A 68 -10.93 -0.02 -5.45
CA THR A 68 -10.38 1.33 -5.32
C THR A 68 -8.87 1.26 -5.13
N ASN A 69 -8.11 2.00 -5.94
CA ASN A 69 -6.69 2.25 -5.72
C ASN A 69 -6.47 3.73 -5.34
N LEU A 70 -5.21 4.13 -5.12
CA LEU A 70 -4.87 5.53 -4.81
C LEU A 70 -5.33 6.54 -5.88
N ASN A 71 -5.50 6.09 -7.14
CA ASN A 71 -5.80 6.92 -8.30
C ASN A 71 -7.30 6.89 -8.70
N GLY A 72 -8.12 6.07 -8.03
CA GLY A 72 -9.56 5.96 -8.30
C GLY A 72 -10.05 4.51 -8.44
N PRO A 73 -11.28 4.32 -8.96
CA PRO A 73 -11.84 2.99 -9.18
C PRO A 73 -11.16 2.29 -10.36
N VAL A 74 -10.72 1.06 -10.14
CA VAL A 74 -10.14 0.15 -11.13
C VAL A 74 -11.12 -0.98 -11.38
N PRO A 75 -11.48 -1.28 -12.64
CA PRO A 75 -12.36 -2.40 -12.91
C PRO A 75 -11.66 -3.73 -12.67
N ILE A 76 -12.41 -4.71 -12.15
CA ILE A 76 -11.94 -6.08 -11.93
C ILE A 76 -12.55 -7.00 -12.98
N PHE A 77 -13.89 -7.02 -13.04
CA PHE A 77 -14.65 -7.91 -13.92
C PHE A 77 -15.03 -7.27 -15.26
N SER A 78 -14.34 -6.21 -15.67
CA SER A 78 -14.51 -5.65 -17.01
C SER A 78 -13.42 -6.17 -17.96
N SER A 79 -13.72 -6.18 -19.26
CA SER A 79 -12.75 -6.50 -20.31
C SER A 79 -11.51 -5.59 -20.31
N THR A 80 -11.59 -4.41 -19.68
CA THR A 80 -10.47 -3.50 -19.47
C THR A 80 -9.74 -3.72 -18.14
N GLY A 81 -10.36 -4.40 -17.18
CA GLY A 81 -9.86 -4.63 -15.81
C GLY A 81 -8.81 -5.72 -15.69
N LEU A 82 -8.96 -6.82 -16.44
CA LEU A 82 -7.98 -7.91 -16.44
C LEU A 82 -6.57 -7.42 -16.81
N SER A 83 -6.48 -6.52 -17.80
CA SER A 83 -5.22 -5.94 -18.27
C SER A 83 -4.51 -5.08 -17.20
N GLY A 84 -5.28 -4.33 -16.40
CA GLY A 84 -4.75 -3.52 -15.30
C GLY A 84 -4.28 -4.35 -14.11
N TYR A 85 -4.92 -5.49 -13.81
CA TYR A 85 -4.50 -6.36 -12.71
C TYR A 85 -3.18 -7.08 -12.99
N PHE A 86 -2.98 -7.58 -14.21
CA PHE A 86 -1.74 -8.28 -14.57
C PHE A 86 -0.51 -7.35 -14.65
N SER A 87 -0.69 -6.07 -14.99
CA SER A 87 0.43 -5.11 -15.03
C SER A 87 0.95 -4.77 -13.63
N HIS A 88 0.13 -4.84 -12.59
CA HIS A 88 0.55 -4.64 -11.20
C HIS A 88 1.18 -5.89 -10.56
N ILE A 89 0.81 -7.09 -11.01
CA ILE A 89 1.39 -8.36 -10.50
C ILE A 89 2.75 -8.67 -11.16
N SER A 90 2.98 -8.19 -12.39
CA SER A 90 4.18 -8.53 -13.19
C SER A 90 5.41 -7.64 -12.93
N LEU A 91 5.39 -6.75 -11.93
CA LEU A 91 6.51 -5.87 -11.56
C LEU A 91 7.29 -6.37 -10.33
N GLY A 92 7.16 -7.66 -9.99
CA GLY A 92 8.02 -8.37 -9.02
C GLY A 92 9.20 -9.04 -9.69
#